data_AF-A0A9N7TX29-F1
#
_entry.id   AF-A0A9N7TX29-F1
#
_cell.length_a   1.000
_cell.length_b   1.000
_cell.length_c   1.000
_cell.angle_alpha   90.00
_cell.angle_beta   90.00
_cell.angle_gamma   90.00
#
_symmetry.space_group_name_H-M   'P 1'
#
loop_
_entity.id
_entity.type
_entity.pdbx_description
1 polymer ?
#
loop_
_entity_poly.entity_id
_entity_poly.type
_entity_poly.pdbx_seq_one_letter_code
_entity_poly.pdbx_strand_id
1 'polypeptide(L)'
;MNGGTCYRITSMDSLSCVCNDDFKGSRCEQFQLQSKITNVGEAGMIAAVVIITLLILLVLVFVIFYVRRMLKAKKQSQQNKQQPQYWKVKPRV
;
A
#
# COMPACT_ATOMS: atom_id res chain seq x y z
N MET A 1 -20.98 -12.68 32.50
CA MET A 1 -20.29 -13.83 31.87
C MET A 1 -19.24 -13.27 30.91
N ASN A 2 -18.24 -14.06 30.48
CA ASN A 2 -17.21 -13.66 29.48
C ASN A 2 -16.53 -12.30 29.73
N GLY A 3 -16.21 -12.01 31.00
CA GLY A 3 -15.52 -10.78 31.39
C GLY A 3 -16.35 -9.50 31.37
N GLY A 4 -17.66 -9.56 31.09
CA GLY A 4 -18.57 -8.41 31.20
C GLY A 4 -18.92 -8.04 32.66
N THR A 5 -19.25 -6.77 32.89
CA THR A 5 -19.64 -6.23 34.21
C THR A 5 -21.16 -6.22 34.34
N CYS A 6 -21.71 -6.84 35.39
CA CYS A 6 -23.15 -6.92 35.61
C CYS A 6 -23.59 -6.15 36.85
N TYR A 7 -24.76 -5.53 36.77
CA TYR A 7 -25.37 -4.72 37.82
C TYR A 7 -26.80 -5.19 38.05
N ARG A 8 -27.24 -5.17 39.32
CA ARG A 8 -28.63 -5.44 39.69
C ARG A 8 -29.42 -4.14 39.66
N ILE A 9 -30.51 -4.12 38.90
CA ILE A 9 -31.43 -2.98 38.82
C ILE A 9 -32.54 -3.24 39.85
N THR A 10 -32.44 -2.59 41.00
CA THR A 10 -33.37 -2.77 42.13
C THR A 10 -34.81 -2.34 41.84
N SER A 11 -35.04 -1.46 40.86
CA SER A 11 -36.38 -1.00 40.48
C SER A 11 -37.19 -2.01 39.66
N MET A 12 -36.53 -2.99 39.05
CA MET A 12 -37.16 -3.95 38.12
C MET A 12 -36.86 -5.42 38.49
N ASP A 13 -36.24 -5.65 39.65
CA ASP A 13 -35.70 -6.94 40.10
C ASP A 13 -34.95 -7.73 39.01
N SER A 14 -34.25 -7.02 38.12
CA SER A 14 -33.62 -7.59 36.94
C SER A 14 -32.11 -7.35 36.94
N LEU A 15 -31.37 -8.24 36.28
CA LEU A 15 -29.93 -8.16 36.11
C LEU A 15 -29.61 -7.60 34.72
N SER A 16 -28.77 -6.58 34.65
CA SER A 16 -28.27 -6.02 33.39
C SER A 16 -26.75 -6.14 33.33
N CYS A 17 -26.21 -6.55 32.17
CA CYS A 17 -24.79 -6.76 31.96
C CYS A 17 -24.26 -5.89 30.82
N VAL A 18 -23.10 -5.27 31.03
CA VAL A 18 -22.29 -4.61 30.00
C VAL A 18 -21.22 -5.60 29.56
N CYS A 19 -21.26 -5.97 28.28
CA CYS A 19 -20.39 -6.97 27.68
C CYS A 19 -19.15 -6.34 27.04
N ASN A 20 -18.08 -7.12 26.94
CA ASN A 20 -16.90 -6.76 26.14
C ASN A 20 -17.21 -6.82 24.64
N ASP A 21 -16.39 -6.17 23.82
CA ASP A 21 -16.63 -5.92 22.38
C ASP A 21 -17.03 -7.16 21.57
N ASP A 22 -16.55 -8.34 21.95
CA ASP A 22 -16.77 -9.60 21.23
C ASP A 22 -17.95 -10.43 21.76
N PHE A 23 -18.71 -9.93 22.74
CA PHE A 23 -19.79 -10.69 23.37
C PHE A 23 -21.09 -9.88 23.48
N LYS A 24 -22.22 -10.58 23.34
CA LYS A 24 -23.58 -10.04 23.44
C LYS A 24 -24.50 -11.00 24.19
N GLY A 25 -25.75 -10.58 24.38
CA GLY A 25 -26.76 -11.30 25.13
C GLY A 25 -26.98 -10.70 26.52
N SER A 26 -28.04 -11.11 27.18
CA SER A 26 -28.45 -10.58 28.50
C SER A 26 -27.39 -10.79 29.59
N ARG A 27 -26.54 -11.80 29.41
CA ARG A 27 -25.46 -12.16 30.34
C ARG A 27 -24.10 -12.19 29.66
N CYS A 28 -23.99 -11.71 28.43
CA CYS A 28 -22.79 -11.81 27.58
C CYS A 28 -22.48 -13.26 27.17
N GLU A 29 -23.50 -14.08 27.01
CA GLU A 29 -23.39 -15.51 26.69
C GLU A 29 -23.14 -15.80 25.20
N GLN A 30 -23.45 -14.86 24.33
CA GLN A 30 -23.31 -15.01 22.89
C GLN A 30 -21.98 -14.41 22.45
N PHE A 31 -21.11 -15.20 21.84
CA PHE A 31 -19.95 -14.65 21.13
C PHE A 31 -20.45 -13.97 19.87
N GLN A 32 -20.28 -12.65 19.80
CA GLN A 32 -20.49 -11.94 18.56
C GLN A 32 -19.21 -12.12 17.76
N LEU A 33 -19.23 -12.97 16.74
CA LEU A 33 -18.25 -12.87 15.67
C LEU A 33 -18.40 -11.45 15.12
N GLN A 34 -17.61 -10.51 15.63
CA GLN A 34 -17.36 -9.30 14.90
C GLN A 34 -16.80 -9.80 13.59
N SER A 35 -17.58 -9.68 12.52
CA SER A 35 -17.03 -9.40 11.21
C SER A 35 -16.27 -8.09 11.37
N LYS A 36 -15.11 -8.17 12.03
CA LYS A 36 -14.01 -7.22 11.99
C LYS A 36 -13.40 -7.35 10.59
N ILE A 37 -14.26 -7.25 9.58
CA ILE A 37 -13.96 -6.45 8.41
C ILE A 37 -13.79 -5.07 9.04
N THR A 38 -12.57 -4.82 9.51
CA THR A 38 -12.02 -3.50 9.84
C THR A 38 -12.88 -2.44 9.18
N ASN A 39 -13.54 -1.62 10.00
CA ASN A 39 -14.45 -0.54 9.62
C ASN A 39 -14.32 -0.23 8.14
N VAL A 40 -15.34 -0.45 7.32
CA VAL A 40 -15.25 -0.40 5.84
C VAL A 40 -14.49 0.84 5.31
N GLY A 41 -14.41 1.93 6.09
CA GLY A 41 -13.48 3.05 5.87
C GLY A 41 -11.97 2.75 5.94
N GLU A 42 -11.47 1.99 6.91
CA GLU A 42 -10.05 1.61 7.03
C GLU A 42 -9.60 0.62 5.95
N ALA A 43 -10.44 -0.38 5.63
CA ALA A 43 -10.14 -1.34 4.55
C ALA A 43 -10.07 -0.65 3.18
N GLY A 44 -10.98 0.31 2.93
CA GLY A 44 -10.97 1.11 1.72
C GLY A 44 -9.73 2.00 1.60
N MET A 45 -9.29 2.62 2.70
CA MET A 45 -8.07 3.43 2.69
C MET A 45 -6.82 2.61 2.38
N ILE A 46 -6.68 1.42 2.97
CA ILE A 46 -5.53 0.54 2.70
C ILE A 46 -5.50 0.14 1.22
N ALA A 47 -6.64 -0.23 0.65
CA ALA A 47 -6.72 -0.60 -0.78
C ALA A 47 -6.31 0.56 -1.69
N ALA A 48 -6.80 1.77 -1.43
CA ALA A 48 -6.46 2.95 -2.22
C ALA A 48 -4.96 3.29 -2.16
N VAL A 49 -4.35 3.24 -0.97
CA VAL A 49 -2.91 3.50 -0.80
C VAL A 49 -2.06 2.47 -1.55
N VAL A 50 -2.43 1.19 -1.48
CA VAL A 50 -1.72 0.13 -2.22
C VAL A 50 -1.80 0.35 -3.73
N ILE A 51 -2.98 0.71 -4.26
CA ILE A 51 -3.14 0.97 -5.69
C ILE A 51 -2.30 2.19 -6.12
N ILE A 52 -2.37 3.29 -5.38
CA ILE A 52 -1.64 4.53 -5.69
C ILE A 52 -0.12 4.28 -5.66
N THR A 53 0.38 3.56 -4.65
CA THR A 53 1.81 3.25 -4.54
C THR A 53 2.30 2.39 -5.71
N LEU A 54 1.53 1.38 -6.13
CA LEU A 54 1.86 0.58 -7.32
C LEU A 54 1.90 1.42 -8.61
N LEU A 55 0.94 2.33 -8.80
CA LEU A 55 0.92 3.23 -9.96
C LEU A 55 2.14 4.16 -9.99
N ILE A 56 2.51 4.74 -8.85
CA ILE A 56 3.71 5.59 -8.74
C ILE A 56 4.97 4.79 -9.08
N LEU A 57 5.11 3.56 -8.57
CA LEU A 57 6.26 2.71 -8.87
C LEU A 57 6.35 2.38 -10.36
N LEU A 58 5.23 2.05 -11.02
CA LEU A 58 5.20 1.80 -12.46
C LEU A 58 5.64 3.02 -13.27
N VAL A 59 5.16 4.21 -12.91
CA VAL A 59 5.56 5.47 -13.56
C VAL A 59 7.05 5.74 -13.34
N LEU A 60 7.58 5.57 -12.13
CA LEU A 60 9.00 5.75 -11.84
C LEU A 60 9.88 4.80 -12.66
N VAL A 61 9.52 3.51 -12.71
CA VAL A 61 10.23 2.51 -13.52
C VAL A 61 10.21 2.90 -14.99
N PHE A 62 9.06 3.31 -15.51
CA PHE A 62 8.91 3.76 -16.89
C PHE A 62 9.78 4.98 -17.17
N VAL A 63 9.73 6.02 -16.33
CA VAL A 63 10.56 7.24 -16.49
C VAL A 63 12.04 6.89 -16.46
N ILE A 64 12.49 6.09 -15.48
CA ILE A 64 13.88 5.64 -15.38
C ILE A 64 14.29 4.87 -16.65
N PHE A 65 13.44 3.96 -17.13
CA PHE A 65 13.70 3.22 -18.35
C PHE A 65 13.84 4.14 -19.57
N TYR A 66 12.94 5.11 -19.73
CA TYR A 66 12.99 6.07 -20.84
C TYR A 66 14.21 6.99 -20.77
N VAL A 67 14.54 7.52 -19.59
CA VAL A 67 15.73 8.35 -19.40
C VAL A 67 17.00 7.54 -19.68
N ARG A 68 17.12 6.31 -19.16
CA ARG A 68 18.27 5.45 -19.44
C ARG A 68 18.39 5.12 -20.92
N ARG A 69 17.27 4.84 -21.59
CA ARG A 69 17.24 4.59 -23.04
C ARG A 69 17.70 5.82 -23.83
N MET A 70 17.22 7.00 -23.46
CA MET A 70 17.60 8.27 -24.08
C MET A 70 19.08 8.59 -23.86
N LEU A 71 19.60 8.37 -22.64
CA LEU A 71 21.01 8.56 -22.32
C LEU A 71 21.91 7.58 -23.09
N LYS A 72 21.49 6.30 -23.22
CA LYS A 72 22.21 5.30 -24.01
C LYS A 72 22.26 5.70 -25.49
N ALA A 73 21.15 6.17 -26.06
CA ALA A 73 21.09 6.67 -27.43
C ALA A 73 22.01 7.90 -27.63
N LYS A 74 22.02 8.84 -26.68
CA LYS A 74 22.94 10.00 -26.71
C LYS A 74 24.41 9.58 -26.61
N LYS A 75 24.75 8.61 -25.75
CA LYS A 75 26.12 8.11 -25.60
C LYS A 75 26.61 7.43 -26.88
N GLN A 76 25.76 6.66 -27.56
CA GLN A 76 26.07 6.09 -28.88
C GLN A 76 26.27 7.17 -29.95
N SER A 77 25.46 8.23 -29.97
CA SER A 77 25.64 9.34 -30.91
C SER A 77 26.96 10.10 -30.65
N GLN A 78 27.36 10.30 -29.38
CA GLN A 78 28.64 10.93 -29.06
C GLN A 78 29.84 10.04 -29.37
N GLN A 79 29.79 8.74 -29.11
CA GLN A 79 30.88 7.82 -29.46
C GLN A 79 31.09 7.73 -30.98
N ASN A 80 30.01 7.81 -31.77
CA ASN A 80 30.09 7.86 -33.24
C ASN A 80 30.67 9.20 -33.76
N LYS A 81 30.47 10.31 -33.05
CA LYS A 81 31.11 11.61 -33.36
C LYS A 81 32.56 11.73 -32.89
N GLN A 82 33.00 10.86 -31.97
CA GLN A 82 34.33 10.84 -31.41
C GLN A 82 35.32 9.92 -32.14
N GLN A 83 34.96 9.26 -33.26
CA GLN A 83 36.00 8.79 -34.18
C GLN A 83 36.69 10.01 -34.80
N PRO A 84 37.92 10.37 -34.39
CA PRO A 84 38.69 11.32 -35.15
C PRO A 84 38.96 10.64 -36.49
N GLN A 85 38.86 11.43 -37.56
CA GLN A 85 39.05 11.03 -38.94
C GLN A 85 40.48 10.51 -39.19
N TYR A 86 40.81 9.29 -38.73
CA TYR A 86 42.18 8.77 -38.69
C TYR A 86 42.73 8.35 -40.07
N TRP A 87 41.88 8.33 -41.11
CA TRP A 87 42.27 7.96 -42.48
C TRP A 87 42.52 9.15 -43.42
N LYS A 88 42.52 10.40 -42.94
CA LYS A 88 42.76 11.59 -43.79
C LYS A 88 44.23 12.03 -43.86
N VAL A 89 45.19 11.16 -43.59
CA VAL A 89 46.61 11.49 -43.82
C VAL A 89 46.94 11.11 -45.26
N LYS A 90 47.12 12.11 -46.12
CA LYS A 90 47.69 11.88 -47.46
C LYS A 90 49.13 11.36 -47.27
N PRO A 91 49.54 10.26 -47.95
CA PRO A 91 50.93 9.85 -47.94
C PRO A 91 51.78 11.01 -48.48
N ARG A 92 52.75 11.45 -47.69
CA ARG A 92 53.72 12.45 -48.13
C ARG A 92 54.68 11.70 -49.07
N VAL A 93 54.78 12.23 -50.29
CA VAL A 93 55.65 11.80 -51.39
C VAL A 93 57.07 11.49 -50.95
#